data_AF-A0A7M7LQ49-F1
#
_entry.id   AF-A0A7M7LQ49-F1
#
_cell.length_a   1.000
_cell.length_b   1.000
_cell.length_c   1.000
_cell.angle_alpha   90.00
_cell.angle_beta   90.00
_cell.angle_gamma   90.00
#
_symmetry.space_group_name_H-M   'P 1'
#
loop_
_entity.id
_entity.type
_entity.pdbx_description
1 polymer ?
#
loop_
_entity_poly.entity_id
_entity_poly.type
_entity_poly.pdbx_seq_one_letter_code
_entity_poly.pdbx_strand_id
1 'polypeptide(L)'
;MLFHIAAAAVLTNIAFLEIYTLYDLPKIEDISFLSNKNPLQRVFVYGTLKRGEPNHCLIQDTENGYAKFLGLGRTTIPYPLIIATDYNIPFLLKKPGFGHHVFGEVYDVDSKMLKKLDELEEHPAFYKRSEENVLFAPESKVKSMDKFEEVSTLIKVWIYFLPKFKTSLLEKPMYSSYSNEGSHGLKYCEKYVRDASYNHRSEVQ
;
A
#
# COMPACT_ATOMS: atom_id res chain seq x y z
N MET A 1 -20.61 29.09 -65.21
CA MET A 1 -21.47 30.03 -64.45
C MET A 1 -22.28 29.21 -63.46
N LEU A 2 -21.88 29.17 -62.19
CA LEU A 2 -22.25 30.10 -61.10
C LEU A 2 -23.57 29.70 -60.38
N PHE A 3 -23.35 28.92 -59.32
CA PHE A 3 -23.94 28.84 -57.97
C PHE A 3 -25.29 29.50 -57.55
N HIS A 4 -25.97 28.71 -56.67
CA HIS A 4 -26.81 29.03 -55.48
C HIS A 4 -28.31 29.34 -55.70
N ILE A 5 -29.29 28.93 -54.88
CA ILE A 5 -29.45 28.77 -53.39
C ILE A 5 -30.56 27.68 -53.16
N ALA A 6 -30.36 26.57 -52.43
CA ALA A 6 -30.43 26.27 -50.98
C ALA A 6 -31.82 26.00 -50.34
N ALA A 7 -31.82 24.98 -49.45
CA ALA A 7 -32.70 24.69 -48.31
C ALA A 7 -34.05 23.96 -48.52
N ALA A 8 -34.09 22.68 -48.15
CA ALA A 8 -35.27 22.03 -47.54
C ALA A 8 -34.80 21.01 -46.49
N ALA A 9 -35.39 21.09 -45.32
CA ALA A 9 -34.86 20.66 -44.04
C ALA A 9 -34.90 19.14 -43.78
N VAL A 10 -33.87 18.68 -43.08
CA VAL A 10 -33.74 17.40 -42.39
C VAL A 10 -34.78 17.33 -41.28
N LEU A 11 -35.75 16.41 -41.37
CA LEU A 11 -36.85 16.26 -40.41
C LEU A 11 -36.96 14.78 -39.97
N THR A 12 -35.97 14.28 -39.22
CA THR A 12 -36.11 13.02 -38.46
C THR A 12 -35.31 12.95 -37.15
N ASN A 13 -34.78 14.05 -36.62
CA ASN A 13 -33.91 14.01 -35.43
C ASN A 13 -34.36 14.87 -34.24
N ILE A 14 -35.66 15.17 -34.11
CA ILE A 14 -36.17 15.97 -32.96
C ILE A 14 -36.74 15.09 -31.84
N ALA A 15 -36.99 13.79 -32.06
CA ALA A 15 -37.57 12.94 -31.01
C ALA A 15 -36.55 12.27 -30.06
N PHE A 16 -35.24 12.34 -30.34
CA PHE A 16 -34.20 11.76 -29.46
C PHE A 16 -33.57 12.76 -28.49
N LEU A 17 -33.89 14.05 -28.60
CA LEU A 17 -33.33 15.08 -27.72
C LEU A 17 -34.24 15.44 -26.53
N GLU A 18 -35.49 14.99 -26.51
CA GLU A 18 -36.43 15.29 -25.41
C GLU A 18 -36.38 14.27 -24.25
N ILE A 19 -35.66 13.15 -24.40
CA ILE A 19 -35.46 12.18 -23.30
C ILE A 19 -34.29 12.63 -22.39
N TYR A 20 -33.37 13.44 -22.89
CA TYR A 20 -32.24 13.95 -22.09
C TYR A 20 -32.59 15.16 -21.22
N THR A 21 -33.77 15.75 -21.39
CA THR A 21 -34.22 16.93 -20.63
C THR A 21 -35.03 16.60 -19.37
N LEU A 22 -35.21 15.33 -19.01
CA LEU A 22 -36.05 14.91 -17.88
C LEU A 22 -35.39 14.03 -16.82
N TYR A 23 -34.07 13.85 -16.90
CA TYR A 23 -33.30 13.34 -15.78
C TYR A 23 -32.38 14.46 -15.29
N ASP A 24 -32.64 14.92 -14.07
CA ASP A 24 -31.81 15.84 -13.31
C ASP A 24 -30.35 15.34 -13.31
N LEU A 25 -29.57 15.84 -14.28
CA LEU A 25 -28.13 15.74 -14.25
C LEU A 25 -27.64 16.69 -13.15
N PRO A 26 -26.92 16.20 -12.14
CA PRO A 26 -26.40 17.06 -11.09
C PRO A 26 -25.58 18.19 -11.73
N LYS A 27 -25.83 19.42 -11.27
CA LYS A 27 -25.18 20.63 -11.77
C LYS A 27 -23.66 20.43 -11.85
N ILE A 28 -23.09 20.86 -12.98
CA ILE A 28 -21.66 20.81 -13.34
C ILE A 28 -20.82 21.79 -12.49
N GLU A 29 -21.13 21.95 -11.22
CA GLU A 29 -20.33 22.67 -10.23
C GLU A 29 -19.59 21.70 -9.27
N ASP A 30 -20.02 20.43 -9.20
CA ASP A 30 -19.49 19.43 -8.26
C ASP A 30 -18.41 18.49 -8.84
N ILE A 31 -17.93 18.72 -10.06
CA ILE A 31 -16.89 17.88 -10.69
C ILE A 31 -15.49 18.19 -10.12
N SER A 32 -15.34 19.31 -9.39
CA SER A 32 -14.11 19.63 -8.66
C SER A 32 -13.83 18.67 -7.49
N PHE A 33 -14.84 17.90 -7.04
CA PHE A 33 -14.71 16.87 -6.00
C PHE A 33 -14.30 15.50 -6.54
N LEU A 34 -14.38 15.28 -7.86
CA LEU A 34 -13.73 14.14 -8.51
C LEU A 34 -12.22 14.44 -8.57
N SER A 35 -11.62 14.36 -7.39
CA SER A 35 -10.20 14.52 -7.16
C SER A 35 -9.45 13.73 -8.23
N ASN A 36 -8.49 14.39 -8.90
CA ASN A 36 -7.49 13.81 -9.80
C ASN A 36 -6.58 12.75 -9.11
N LYS A 37 -7.04 12.18 -8.00
CA LYS A 37 -6.38 11.12 -7.25
C LYS A 37 -6.76 9.80 -7.90
N ASN A 38 -5.74 9.06 -8.29
CA ASN A 38 -5.88 7.65 -8.60
C ASN A 38 -6.72 7.01 -7.46
N PRO A 39 -7.85 6.33 -7.78
CA PRO A 39 -8.70 5.70 -6.76
C PRO A 39 -7.95 4.65 -5.95
N LEU A 40 -6.83 4.16 -6.50
CA LEU A 40 -5.94 3.19 -5.88
C LEU A 40 -4.65 3.85 -5.42
N GLN A 41 -4.21 3.43 -4.24
CA GLN A 41 -2.95 3.83 -3.64
C GLN A 41 -2.03 2.61 -3.58
N ARG A 42 -0.73 2.83 -3.86
CA ARG A 42 0.25 1.75 -3.76
C ARG A 42 0.79 1.67 -2.35
N VAL A 43 0.75 0.47 -1.77
CA VAL A 43 1.30 0.18 -0.45
C VAL A 43 2.38 -0.88 -0.60
N PHE A 44 3.50 -0.68 0.06
CA PHE A 44 4.57 -1.66 0.18
C PHE A 44 4.55 -2.27 1.58
N VAL A 45 4.38 -3.59 1.63
CA VAL A 45 4.32 -4.37 2.87
C VAL A 45 5.57 -5.22 3.00
N TYR A 46 6.20 -5.18 4.16
CA TYR A 46 7.48 -5.87 4.44
C TYR A 46 7.38 -6.92 5.56
N GLY A 47 6.32 -6.87 6.36
CA GLY A 47 6.15 -7.68 7.57
C GLY A 47 5.00 -8.68 7.47
N THR A 48 4.20 -8.75 8.53
CA THR A 48 3.13 -9.75 8.72
C THR A 48 2.00 -9.74 7.69
N LEU A 49 1.91 -8.70 6.85
CA LEU A 49 0.89 -8.56 5.80
C LEU A 49 1.27 -9.20 4.46
N LYS A 50 2.53 -9.63 4.27
CA LYS A 50 2.97 -10.30 3.03
C LYS A 50 2.26 -11.65 2.86
N ARG A 51 2.19 -12.17 1.62
CA ARG A 51 1.66 -13.53 1.35
C ARG A 51 2.40 -14.56 2.20
N GLY A 52 1.64 -15.46 2.83
CA GLY A 52 2.17 -16.51 3.69
C GLY A 52 2.51 -16.07 5.12
N GLU A 53 2.33 -14.79 5.45
CA GLU A 53 2.57 -14.25 6.78
C GLU A 53 1.26 -14.12 7.60
N PRO A 54 1.33 -14.05 8.95
CA PRO A 54 0.17 -14.25 9.82
C PRO A 54 -1.02 -13.30 9.60
N ASN A 55 -0.78 -12.03 9.24
CA ASN A 55 -1.84 -11.03 9.06
C ASN A 55 -2.30 -10.88 7.60
N HIS A 56 -1.84 -11.76 6.69
CA HIS A 56 -2.19 -11.65 5.28
C HIS A 56 -3.70 -11.76 5.00
N CYS A 57 -4.46 -12.45 5.88
CA CYS A 57 -5.92 -12.53 5.77
C CYS A 57 -6.60 -11.16 5.73
N LEU A 58 -6.06 -10.14 6.41
CA LEU A 58 -6.64 -8.80 6.43
C LEU A 58 -6.63 -8.13 5.06
N ILE A 59 -5.54 -8.32 4.28
CA ILE A 59 -5.41 -7.72 2.94
C ILE A 59 -6.19 -8.52 1.90
N GLN A 60 -6.45 -9.80 2.14
CA GLN A 60 -7.24 -10.67 1.25
C GLN A 60 -8.75 -10.50 1.45
N ASP A 61 -9.18 -10.10 2.64
CA ASP A 61 -10.58 -9.96 2.99
C ASP A 61 -11.23 -8.79 2.24
N THR A 62 -12.15 -9.12 1.33
CA THR A 62 -12.88 -8.16 0.51
C THR A 62 -13.81 -7.25 1.31
N GLU A 63 -14.18 -7.65 2.53
CA GLU A 63 -14.94 -6.80 3.45
C GLU A 63 -14.10 -5.63 3.97
N ASN A 64 -12.77 -5.76 3.99
CA ASN A 64 -11.85 -4.68 4.35
C ASN A 64 -11.61 -3.69 3.19
N GLY A 65 -11.96 -4.05 1.96
CA GLY A 65 -11.80 -3.23 0.76
C GLY A 65 -11.06 -3.96 -0.35
N TYR A 66 -10.72 -3.23 -1.41
CA TYR A 66 -9.96 -3.78 -2.53
C TYR A 66 -8.45 -3.78 -2.24
N ALA A 67 -7.80 -4.92 -2.48
CA ALA A 67 -6.35 -5.03 -2.60
C ALA A 67 -5.97 -5.94 -3.77
N LYS A 68 -4.96 -5.53 -4.52
CA LYS A 68 -4.40 -6.32 -5.62
C LYS A 68 -2.89 -6.37 -5.52
N PHE A 69 -2.35 -7.59 -5.41
CA PHE A 69 -0.92 -7.83 -5.52
C PHE A 69 -0.41 -7.44 -6.91
N LEU A 70 0.65 -6.63 -6.95
CA LEU A 70 1.30 -6.19 -8.19
C LEU A 70 2.63 -6.89 -8.45
N GLY A 71 3.36 -7.24 -7.40
CA GLY A 71 4.71 -7.80 -7.53
C GLY A 71 5.59 -7.54 -6.31
N LEU A 72 6.88 -7.75 -6.53
CA LEU A 72 7.90 -7.65 -5.49
C LEU A 72 8.49 -6.25 -5.47
N GLY A 73 8.83 -5.79 -4.27
CA GLY A 73 9.46 -4.49 -4.03
C GLY A 73 10.74 -4.61 -3.20
N ARG A 74 11.62 -3.63 -3.35
CA ARG A 74 12.79 -3.44 -2.48
C ARG A 74 13.02 -1.96 -2.21
N THR A 75 13.26 -1.59 -0.96
CA THR A 75 13.55 -0.19 -0.61
C THR A 75 14.82 0.30 -1.31
N THR A 76 14.78 1.52 -1.84
CA THR A 76 15.94 2.15 -2.49
C THR A 76 16.95 2.69 -1.48
N ILE A 77 16.47 3.00 -0.28
CA ILE A 77 17.27 3.42 0.87
C ILE A 77 17.27 2.25 1.87
N PRO A 78 18.40 1.95 2.53
CA PRO A 78 18.42 0.93 3.57
C PRO A 78 17.71 1.44 4.83
N TYR A 79 16.97 0.53 5.48
CA TYR A 79 16.28 0.76 6.74
C TYR A 79 16.53 -0.40 7.72
N PRO A 80 16.46 -0.15 9.04
CA PRO A 80 16.54 -1.21 10.03
C PRO A 80 15.17 -1.90 10.11
N LEU A 81 15.07 -3.11 9.56
CA LEU A 81 13.98 -4.03 9.81
C LEU A 81 14.40 -4.99 10.91
N ILE A 82 13.71 -4.94 12.05
CA ILE A 82 14.02 -5.75 13.23
C ILE A 82 12.80 -6.56 13.66
N ILE A 83 13.03 -7.58 14.47
CA ILE A 83 11.98 -8.28 15.21
C ILE A 83 12.15 -7.92 16.69
N ALA A 84 11.10 -7.40 17.31
CA ALA A 84 11.14 -6.96 18.70
C ALA A 84 9.83 -7.26 19.44
N THR A 85 9.79 -6.88 20.71
CA THR A 85 8.73 -7.19 21.69
C THR A 85 8.63 -8.67 22.05
N ASP A 86 8.01 -8.97 23.18
CA ASP A 86 7.64 -10.35 23.56
C ASP A 86 6.70 -11.02 22.54
N TYR A 87 6.13 -10.24 21.62
CA TYR A 87 5.24 -10.69 20.57
C TYR A 87 5.91 -10.88 19.21
N ASN A 88 7.24 -10.71 19.11
CA ASN A 88 8.03 -10.92 17.89
C ASN A 88 7.47 -10.17 16.66
N ILE A 89 7.12 -8.90 16.86
CA ILE A 89 6.55 -8.04 15.84
C ILE A 89 7.68 -7.49 14.95
N PRO A 90 7.55 -7.53 13.61
CA PRO A 90 8.49 -6.87 12.71
C PRO A 90 8.28 -5.34 12.71
N PHE A 91 9.36 -4.59 12.93
CA PHE A 91 9.37 -3.13 12.90
C PHE A 91 10.34 -2.62 11.84
N LEU A 92 9.87 -1.74 10.95
CA LEU A 92 10.73 -0.93 10.10
C LEU A 92 10.97 0.43 10.75
N LEU A 93 12.16 0.63 11.29
CA LEU A 93 12.49 1.86 12.02
C LEU A 93 12.73 3.00 11.04
N LYS A 94 12.23 4.21 11.33
CA LYS A 94 12.47 5.39 10.49
C LYS A 94 13.90 5.95 10.68
N LYS A 95 14.90 5.18 10.28
CA LYS A 95 16.32 5.56 10.24
C LYS A 95 16.90 5.30 8.84
N PRO A 96 16.63 6.19 7.86
CA PRO A 96 17.13 6.01 6.50
C PRO A 96 18.66 5.96 6.48
N GLY A 97 19.22 5.10 5.62
CA GLY A 97 20.67 4.96 5.49
C GLY A 97 21.31 3.95 6.46
N PHE A 98 20.51 3.22 7.24
CA PHE A 98 20.98 2.25 8.23
C PHE A 98 20.27 0.90 8.06
N GLY A 99 20.94 -0.23 8.30
CA GLY A 99 20.37 -1.56 8.11
C GLY A 99 20.50 -2.06 6.67
N HIS A 100 19.41 -2.56 6.08
CA HIS A 100 19.43 -3.23 4.78
C HIS A 100 18.40 -2.65 3.81
N HIS A 101 18.59 -2.91 2.52
CA HIS A 101 17.51 -2.76 1.54
C HIS A 101 16.45 -3.83 1.81
N VAL A 102 15.26 -3.40 2.21
CA VAL A 102 14.21 -4.30 2.69
C VAL A 102 13.36 -4.75 1.52
N PHE A 103 13.21 -6.06 1.38
CA PHE A 103 12.34 -6.72 0.44
C PHE A 103 10.93 -6.86 0.99
N GLY A 104 9.96 -6.74 0.09
CA GLY A 104 8.56 -6.86 0.41
C GLY A 104 7.70 -7.00 -0.84
N GLU A 105 6.42 -6.73 -0.67
CA GLU A 105 5.42 -6.88 -1.71
C GLU A 105 4.70 -5.54 -1.94
N VAL A 106 4.32 -5.27 -3.18
CA VAL A 106 3.58 -4.05 -3.55
C VAL A 106 2.15 -4.42 -3.92
N TYR A 107 1.20 -3.69 -3.35
CA TYR A 107 -0.23 -3.82 -3.59
C TYR A 107 -0.82 -2.50 -4.05
N ASP A 108 -1.76 -2.55 -5.00
CA ASP A 108 -2.74 -1.47 -5.20
C ASP A 108 -3.90 -1.71 -4.22
N VAL A 109 -4.26 -0.69 -3.45
CA VAL A 109 -5.38 -0.75 -2.50
C VAL A 109 -6.32 0.43 -2.68
N ASP A 110 -7.61 0.21 -2.46
CA ASP A 110 -8.57 1.33 -2.41
C ASP A 110 -8.46 2.11 -1.09
N SER A 111 -9.24 3.18 -0.98
CA SER A 111 -9.25 4.01 0.24
C SER A 111 -9.83 3.29 1.46
N LYS A 112 -10.71 2.28 1.26
CA LYS A 112 -11.32 1.51 2.35
C LYS A 112 -10.29 0.57 2.97
N MET A 113 -9.57 -0.16 2.13
CA MET A 113 -8.48 -1.06 2.52
C MET A 113 -7.34 -0.27 3.16
N LEU A 114 -6.95 0.88 2.59
CA LEU A 114 -5.92 1.71 3.21
C LEU A 114 -6.30 2.19 4.61
N LYS A 115 -7.57 2.53 4.84
CA LYS A 115 -8.07 2.88 6.17
C LYS A 115 -7.98 1.69 7.14
N LYS A 116 -8.26 0.47 6.67
CA LYS A 116 -8.11 -0.76 7.47
C LYS A 116 -6.66 -1.04 7.84
N LEU A 117 -5.72 -0.78 6.93
CA LEU A 117 -4.29 -0.84 7.22
C LEU A 117 -3.88 0.24 8.24
N ASP A 118 -4.38 1.48 8.10
CA ASP A 118 -4.13 2.56 9.07
C ASP A 118 -4.66 2.19 10.48
N GLU A 119 -5.83 1.54 10.57
CA GLU A 119 -6.40 1.02 11.83
C GLU A 119 -5.53 -0.11 12.44
N LEU A 120 -5.06 -1.06 11.61
CA LEU A 120 -4.24 -2.18 12.05
C LEU A 120 -2.92 -1.73 12.68
N GLU A 121 -2.27 -0.77 12.02
CA GLU A 121 -0.94 -0.23 12.35
C GLU A 121 -1.01 0.93 13.36
N GLU A 122 -2.21 1.25 13.87
CA GLU A 122 -2.48 2.34 14.80
C GLU A 122 -1.90 3.69 14.31
N HIS A 123 -2.05 3.94 13.00
CA HIS A 123 -1.60 5.16 12.35
C HIS A 123 -2.46 6.37 12.75
N PRO A 124 -1.89 7.56 13.06
CA PRO A 124 -0.47 7.93 13.09
C PRO A 124 0.18 7.82 14.48
N ALA A 125 -0.49 7.21 15.45
CA ALA A 125 -0.04 7.20 16.85
C ALA A 125 1.16 6.27 17.08
N PHE A 126 1.13 5.05 16.55
CA PHE A 126 2.20 4.07 16.72
C PHE A 126 3.11 4.00 15.49
N TYR A 127 2.58 3.57 14.35
CA TYR A 127 3.26 3.67 13.06
C TYR A 127 2.86 4.94 12.31
N LYS A 128 3.78 5.44 11.48
CA LYS A 128 3.51 6.53 10.56
C LYS A 128 3.76 6.07 9.13
N ARG A 129 2.74 6.15 8.27
CA ARG A 129 2.94 5.96 6.83
C ARG A 129 3.65 7.17 6.22
N SER A 130 4.61 6.91 5.35
CA SER A 130 5.24 7.93 4.48
C SER A 130 5.37 7.39 3.07
N GLU A 131 5.33 8.30 2.09
CA GLU A 131 5.61 7.93 0.70
C GLU A 131 7.13 7.81 0.50
N GLU A 132 7.57 6.68 -0.06
CA GLU A 132 8.96 6.41 -0.39
C GLU A 132 9.09 5.83 -1.79
N ASN A 133 10.28 5.96 -2.37
CA ASN A 133 10.59 5.28 -3.62
C ASN A 133 11.12 3.87 -3.36
N VAL A 134 10.56 2.88 -4.06
CA VAL A 134 11.02 1.50 -4.04
C VAL A 134 11.33 1.02 -5.46
N LEU A 135 12.28 0.10 -5.57
CA LEU A 135 12.45 -0.71 -6.77
C LEU A 135 11.32 -1.73 -6.82
N PHE A 136 10.64 -1.84 -7.95
CA PHE A 136 9.49 -2.71 -8.14
C PHE A 136 9.62 -3.51 -9.43
N ALA A 137 9.33 -4.80 -9.35
CA ALA A 137 9.20 -5.67 -10.50
C ALA A 137 7.94 -6.56 -10.36
N PRO A 138 7.13 -6.71 -11.43
CA PRO A 138 6.10 -7.73 -11.48
C PRO A 138 6.71 -9.11 -11.25
N GLU A 139 6.07 -9.94 -10.42
CA GLU A 139 6.59 -11.27 -10.05
C GLU A 139 6.90 -12.13 -11.27
N SER A 140 6.05 -12.09 -12.31
CA SER A 140 6.26 -12.77 -13.60
C SER A 140 7.58 -12.43 -14.32
N LYS A 141 8.19 -11.27 -14.06
CA LYS A 141 9.45 -10.83 -14.66
C LYS A 141 10.67 -11.22 -13.81
N VAL A 142 10.46 -11.56 -12.54
CA VAL A 142 11.54 -11.92 -11.60
C VAL A 142 11.83 -13.41 -11.76
N LYS A 143 12.85 -13.74 -12.56
CA LYS A 143 13.30 -15.14 -12.75
C LYS A 143 14.25 -15.63 -11.66
N SER A 144 15.04 -14.71 -11.09
CA SER A 144 15.92 -14.91 -9.94
C SER A 144 16.03 -13.58 -9.20
N MET A 145 16.25 -13.63 -7.89
CA MET A 145 16.47 -12.44 -7.07
C MET A 145 17.72 -11.66 -7.50
N ASP A 146 18.73 -12.34 -8.04
CA ASP A 146 19.97 -11.69 -8.53
C ASP A 146 19.71 -10.73 -9.70
N LYS A 147 18.66 -11.00 -10.47
CA LYS A 147 18.27 -10.18 -11.64
C LYS A 147 17.14 -9.20 -11.31
N PHE A 148 16.74 -9.10 -10.03
CA PHE A 148 15.62 -8.25 -9.62
C PHE A 148 15.85 -6.79 -10.02
N GLU A 149 17.06 -6.27 -9.80
CA GLU A 149 17.38 -4.87 -10.12
C GLU A 149 17.28 -4.57 -11.62
N GLU A 150 17.74 -5.47 -12.49
CA GLU A 150 17.71 -5.30 -13.95
C GLU A 150 16.29 -5.17 -14.50
N VAL A 151 15.32 -5.85 -13.88
CA VAL A 151 13.91 -5.85 -14.29
C VAL A 151 13.04 -4.89 -13.49
N SER A 152 13.64 -4.17 -12.54
CA SER A 152 12.94 -3.26 -11.63
C SER A 152 12.76 -1.87 -12.23
N THR A 153 11.66 -1.24 -11.82
CA THR A 153 11.37 0.17 -12.08
C THR A 153 11.19 0.90 -10.76
N LEU A 154 11.50 2.19 -10.73
CA LEU A 154 11.29 3.02 -9.55
C LEU A 154 9.82 3.44 -9.47
N ILE A 155 9.16 3.14 -8.36
CA ILE A 155 7.78 3.58 -8.09
C ILE A 155 7.69 4.23 -6.71
N LYS A 156 6.72 5.12 -6.54
CA LYS A 156 6.35 5.70 -5.24
C LYS A 156 5.25 4.87 -4.58
N VAL A 157 5.43 4.57 -3.29
CA VAL A 157 4.53 3.72 -2.48
C VAL A 157 4.42 4.25 -1.06
N TRP A 158 3.32 3.94 -0.38
CA TRP A 158 3.18 4.12 1.07
C TRP A 158 3.87 2.99 1.83
N ILE A 159 4.61 3.33 2.88
CA ILE A 159 5.27 2.38 3.79
C ILE A 159 4.98 2.81 5.23
N TYR A 160 4.60 1.87 6.09
CA TYR A 160 4.47 2.09 7.54
C TYR A 160 5.83 2.01 8.23
N PHE A 161 6.24 3.08 8.92
CA PHE A 161 7.46 3.10 9.72
C PHE A 161 7.15 3.32 11.19
N LEU A 162 8.02 2.82 12.06
CA LEU A 162 8.06 3.22 13.46
C LEU A 162 8.90 4.51 13.58
N PRO A 163 8.29 5.70 13.78
CA PRO A 163 9.00 6.98 13.66
C PRO A 163 9.81 7.33 14.91
N LYS A 164 9.30 6.95 16.08
CA LYS A 164 9.96 7.12 17.38
C LYS A 164 10.32 5.73 17.87
N PHE A 165 11.54 5.55 18.35
CA PHE A 165 12.00 4.27 18.85
C PHE A 165 13.17 4.42 19.82
N LYS A 166 13.35 3.47 20.72
CA LYS A 166 14.51 3.38 21.61
C LYS A 166 15.77 3.07 20.82
N THR A 167 16.86 3.76 21.10
CA THR A 167 18.13 3.59 20.39
C THR A 167 18.72 2.18 20.55
N SER A 168 18.48 1.50 21.67
CA SER A 168 18.91 0.11 21.89
C SER A 168 18.33 -0.89 20.88
N LEU A 169 17.21 -0.55 20.21
CA LEU A 169 16.67 -1.40 19.14
C LEU A 169 17.62 -1.52 17.94
N LEU A 170 18.56 -0.58 17.77
CA LEU A 170 19.55 -0.61 16.69
C LEU A 170 20.65 -1.66 16.91
N GLU A 171 20.73 -2.26 18.10
CA GLU A 171 21.66 -3.34 18.43
C GLU A 171 21.06 -4.72 18.09
N LYS A 172 19.76 -4.79 17.79
CA LYS A 172 19.09 -6.04 17.43
C LYS A 172 19.50 -6.51 16.03
N PRO A 173 19.42 -7.83 15.76
CA PRO A 173 19.58 -8.36 14.41
C PRO A 173 18.65 -7.66 13.42
N MET A 174 19.21 -7.29 12.27
CA MET A 174 18.49 -6.63 11.19
C MET A 174 18.31 -7.58 10.02
N TYR A 175 17.17 -7.48 9.35
CA TYR A 175 16.78 -8.40 8.30
C TYR A 175 16.59 -7.65 6.98
N SER A 176 16.98 -8.27 5.88
CA SER A 176 16.64 -7.79 4.53
C SER A 176 15.24 -8.23 4.09
N SER A 177 14.67 -9.27 4.69
CA SER A 177 13.30 -9.73 4.47
C SER A 177 12.81 -10.42 5.75
N TYR A 178 11.60 -10.07 6.20
CA TYR A 178 10.95 -10.77 7.31
C TYR A 178 10.32 -12.08 6.84
N SER A 179 10.36 -13.12 7.68
CA SER A 179 9.46 -14.25 7.57
C SER A 179 9.13 -14.84 8.93
N ASN A 180 7.86 -15.13 9.22
CA ASN A 180 7.45 -15.74 10.47
C ASN A 180 8.11 -17.11 10.72
N GLU A 181 8.38 -17.86 9.65
CA GLU A 181 9.06 -19.16 9.68
C GLU A 181 10.57 -19.02 9.36
N GLY A 182 11.12 -17.83 9.54
CA GLY A 182 12.54 -17.54 9.30
C GLY A 182 13.48 -18.28 10.25
N SER A 183 14.75 -18.38 9.85
CA SER A 183 15.80 -19.07 10.61
C SER A 183 16.11 -18.46 11.99
N HIS A 184 15.54 -17.30 12.30
CA HIS A 184 15.62 -16.68 13.63
C HIS A 184 14.81 -17.41 14.70
N GLY A 185 13.83 -18.26 14.34
CA GLY A 185 12.99 -19.00 15.29
C GLY A 185 11.97 -18.14 16.08
N LEU A 186 12.03 -16.82 15.93
CA LEU A 186 11.09 -15.86 16.55
C LEU A 186 9.73 -15.83 15.82
N LYS A 187 8.78 -16.66 16.25
CA LYS A 187 7.41 -16.68 15.71
C LYS A 187 6.58 -15.52 16.25
N TYR A 188 5.87 -14.85 15.36
CA TYR A 188 4.90 -13.80 15.64
C TYR A 188 3.80 -14.30 16.57
N CYS A 189 3.53 -13.52 17.62
CA CYS A 189 2.45 -13.77 18.54
C CYS A 189 1.20 -13.01 18.08
N GLU A 190 0.17 -13.73 17.66
CA GLU A 190 -1.07 -13.16 17.11
C GLU A 190 -1.83 -12.30 18.12
N LYS A 191 -2.55 -11.26 17.67
CA LYS A 191 -3.17 -10.28 18.58
C LYS A 191 -4.12 -10.91 19.62
N TYR A 192 -4.82 -12.00 19.28
CA TYR A 192 -5.81 -12.63 20.18
C TYR A 192 -5.20 -13.48 21.30
N VAL A 193 -3.91 -13.85 21.22
CA VAL A 193 -3.21 -14.58 22.29
C VAL A 193 -2.40 -13.66 23.23
N ARG A 194 -2.39 -12.36 22.95
CA ARG A 194 -1.60 -11.38 23.72
C ARG A 194 -2.28 -11.04 25.04
N ASP A 195 -1.48 -10.77 26.05
CA ASP A 195 -1.96 -10.18 27.29
C ASP A 195 -2.41 -8.74 27.04
N ALA A 196 -3.72 -8.49 27.18
CA ALA A 196 -4.33 -7.18 26.97
C ALA A 196 -3.87 -6.13 27.99
N SER A 197 -3.36 -6.56 29.15
CA SER A 197 -2.84 -5.67 30.18
C SER A 197 -1.37 -5.26 29.93
N TYR A 198 -0.66 -5.99 29.05
CA TYR A 198 0.75 -5.74 28.77
C TYR A 198 0.96 -4.73 27.63
N ASN A 199 1.59 -3.61 27.97
CA ASN A 199 1.95 -2.57 26.99
C ASN A 199 3.31 -2.84 26.33
N HIS A 200 3.36 -3.80 25.42
CA HIS A 200 4.52 -4.09 24.58
C HIS A 200 5.07 -2.88 23.77
N ARG A 201 4.27 -1.81 23.57
CA ARG A 201 4.74 -0.58 22.90
C ARG A 201 5.86 0.09 23.69
N SER A 202 5.84 -0.04 25.01
CA SER A 202 6.88 0.50 25.90
C SER A 202 8.24 -0.19 25.73
N GLU A 203 8.30 -1.34 25.06
CA GLU A 203 9.57 -1.99 24.74
C GLU A 203 10.29 -1.31 23.56
N VAL A 204 9.53 -0.65 22.69
CA VAL A 204 10.06 -0.06 21.45
C VAL A 204 10.05 1.46 21.42
N GLN A 205 9.13 2.13 22.12
CA GLN A 205 9.01 3.59 22.21
C GLN A 205 9.33 4.14 23.60
#